data_AF-A0A9J5WX81-F1
#
_entry.id   AF-A0A9J5WX81-F1
#
_cell.length_a   1.000
_cell.length_b   1.000
_cell.length_c   1.000
_cell.angle_alpha   90.00
_cell.angle_beta   90.00
_cell.angle_gamma   90.00
#
_symmetry.space_group_name_H-M   'P 1'
#
loop_
_entity.id
_entity.type
_entity.pdbx_description
1 polymer ?
#
loop_
_entity_poly.entity_id
_entity_poly.type
_entity_poly.pdbx_seq_one_letter_code
_entity_poly.pdbx_strand_id
1 'polypeptide(L)' 'MYSSSTFDLSKNCAYHSNIQGHDTEECPALRNNIQNMIDKGKIIVQQGPLNHSTVDAVIVQGDTT' A
#
# COMPACT_ATOMS: atom_id res chain seq x y z
N MET A 1 -19.26 2.58 -11.81
CA MET A 1 -18.75 3.96 -12.02
C MET A 1 -17.95 4.31 -10.78
N TYR A 2 -16.61 4.26 -10.84
CA TYR A 2 -15.76 4.74 -9.74
C TYR A 2 -15.42 6.20 -10.02
N SER A 3 -15.71 7.06 -9.04
CA SER A 3 -15.66 8.51 -9.13
C SER A 3 -14.31 9.03 -9.63
N SER A 4 -14.32 9.77 -10.74
CA SER A 4 -13.27 10.75 -11.05
C SER A 4 -13.38 11.92 -10.08
N SER A 5 -12.88 11.77 -8.86
CA SER A 5 -12.98 12.84 -7.87
C SER A 5 -11.80 13.81 -7.89
N THR A 6 -10.78 13.65 -8.74
CA THR A 6 -9.63 14.58 -8.79
C THR A 6 -9.00 14.66 -10.18
N PHE A 7 -9.77 14.96 -11.23
CA PHE A 7 -9.14 15.30 -12.52
C PHE A 7 -8.33 16.61 -12.37
N ASP A 8 -7.01 16.49 -12.41
CA ASP A 8 -6.04 17.56 -12.22
C ASP A 8 -5.03 17.61 -13.37
N LEU A 9 -5.04 18.70 -14.13
CA LEU A 9 -4.14 18.92 -15.27
C LEU A 9 -2.66 19.09 -14.85
N SER A 10 -2.39 19.40 -13.57
CA SER A 10 -1.03 19.47 -13.04
C SER A 10 -0.42 18.07 -12.80
N LYS A 11 -1.25 17.03 -12.83
CA LYS A 11 -0.85 15.64 -12.58
C LYS A 11 -0.76 14.86 -13.88
N ASN A 12 0.15 13.91 -13.92
CA ASN A 12 0.33 12.98 -15.04
C ASN A 12 0.52 11.56 -14.54
N CYS A 13 0.00 10.59 -15.30
CA CYS A 13 0.05 9.18 -14.95
C CYS A 13 1.01 8.44 -15.87
N ALA A 14 2.12 7.95 -15.33
CA ALA A 14 3.15 7.23 -16.09
C ALA A 14 2.63 5.91 -16.67
N TYR A 15 1.71 5.24 -15.96
CA TYR A 15 1.03 4.03 -16.44
C TYR A 15 0.25 4.26 -17.75
N HIS A 16 -0.26 5.48 -17.94
CA HIS A 16 -0.95 5.91 -19.15
C HIS A 16 -0.06 6.78 -20.06
N SER A 17 1.26 6.55 -20.07
CA SER A 17 2.20 7.30 -20.93
C SER A 17 2.20 8.82 -20.67
N ASN A 18 2.10 9.21 -19.40
CA ASN A 18 2.10 10.60 -18.93
C ASN A 18 0.87 11.43 -19.36
N ILE A 19 -0.26 10.78 -19.62
CA ILE A 19 -1.54 11.48 -19.84
C ILE A 19 -1.90 12.29 -18.58
N GLN A 20 -2.40 13.51 -18.80
CA GLN A 20 -2.83 14.43 -17.75
C GLN A 20 -4.16 14.01 -17.10
N GLY A 21 -4.32 14.34 -15.82
CA GLY A 21 -5.58 14.23 -15.10
C GLY A 21 -5.49 13.53 -13.75
N HIS A 22 -4.56 12.61 -13.55
CA HIS A 22 -4.27 12.00 -12.25
C HIS A 22 -2.81 11.57 -12.21
N ASP A 23 -2.26 11.36 -11.02
CA ASP A 23 -0.93 10.77 -10.88
C ASP A 23 -0.98 9.23 -10.82
N THR A 24 0.18 8.61 -10.98
CA THR A 24 0.31 7.14 -11.01
C THR A 24 -0.18 6.47 -9.72
N GLU A 25 -0.02 7.11 -8.56
CA GLU A 25 -0.39 6.53 -7.25
C GLU A 25 -1.92 6.47 -7.09
N GLU A 26 -2.63 7.46 -7.64
CA GLU A 26 -4.09 7.49 -7.64
C GLU A 26 -4.72 6.72 -8.82
N CYS A 27 -3.92 6.11 -9.70
CA CYS A 27 -4.41 5.46 -10.91
C CYS A 27 -5.27 4.21 -10.60
N PRO A 28 -6.60 4.26 -10.84
CA PRO A 28 -7.48 3.14 -10.51
C PRO A 28 -7.22 1.93 -11.42
N ALA A 29 -6.85 2.17 -12.68
CA ALA A 29 -6.53 1.11 -13.64
C ALA A 29 -5.29 0.32 -13.19
N LEU A 30 -4.24 1.01 -12.76
CA LEU A 30 -3.03 0.38 -12.22
C LEU A 30 -3.35 -0.41 -10.95
N ARG A 31 -4.05 0.21 -9.99
CA ARG A 31 -4.45 -0.46 -8.73
C ARG A 31 -5.21 -1.76 -9.00
N ASN A 32 -6.19 -1.72 -9.90
CA ASN A 32 -6.96 -2.92 -10.25
C ASN A 32 -6.11 -3.97 -10.97
N ASN A 33 -5.15 -3.57 -11.80
CA ASN A 33 -4.25 -4.50 -12.47
C ASN A 33 -3.33 -5.21 -11.47
N ILE A 34 -2.74 -4.47 -10.54
CA ILE A 34 -1.92 -5.01 -9.45
C ILE A 34 -2.74 -5.98 -8.60
N GLN A 35 -3.95 -5.60 -8.19
CA GLN A 35 -4.82 -6.48 -7.41
C GLN A 35 -5.13 -7.78 -8.16
N ASN A 36 -5.48 -7.70 -9.44
CA ASN A 36 -5.72 -8.88 -10.27
C ASN A 36 -4.47 -9.77 -10.45
N MET A 37 -3.26 -9.19 -10.42
CA MET A 37 -2.02 -9.97 -10.42
C MET A 37 -1.80 -10.68 -9.08
N ILE A 38 -2.14 -10.04 -7.97
CA ILE A 38 -2.12 -10.65 -6.62
C ILE A 38 -3.12 -11.81 -6.56
N ASP A 39 -4.36 -11.57 -6.99
CA ASP A 39 -5.45 -12.56 -6.95
C ASP A 39 -5.13 -13.80 -7.81
N LYS A 40 -4.36 -13.62 -8.89
CA LYS A 40 -3.89 -14.70 -9.76
C LYS A 40 -2.59 -15.36 -9.29
N GLY A 41 -2.04 -14.93 -8.15
CA GLY A 41 -0.76 -15.41 -7.63
C GLY A 41 0.45 -15.06 -8.49
N LYS A 42 0.33 -14.08 -9.40
CA LYS A 42 1.45 -13.58 -10.21
C LYS A 42 2.38 -12.68 -9.41
N ILE A 43 1.84 -12.03 -8.39
CA ILE A 43 2.57 -11.23 -7.41
C ILE A 43 2.23 -11.77 -6.03
N ILE A 44 3.23 -12.01 -5.21
CA ILE A 44 3.07 -12.39 -3.80
C ILE A 44 3.47 -11.19 -2.96
N VAL A 45 2.53 -10.70 -2.15
CA VAL A 45 2.81 -9.62 -1.20
C VAL A 45 3.40 -10.23 0.05
N GLN A 46 4.67 -9.99 0.31
CA GLN A 46 5.31 -10.33 1.57
C GLN A 46 5.30 -9.09 2.46
N GLN A 47 4.53 -9.13 3.54
CA GLN A 47 4.70 -8.17 4.61
C GLN A 47 5.99 -8.56 5.33
N GLY A 48 6.99 -7.67 5.30
CA GLY A 48 8.17 -7.81 6.16
C GLY A 48 7.75 -7.91 7.63
N PRO A 49 8.65 -8.32 8.54
CA PRO A 49 8.33 -8.36 9.95
C PRO A 49 7.74 -7.01 10.37
N LEU A 50 6.50 -7.04 10.86
CA LEU A 50 5.88 -5.88 11.48
C LEU A 50 6.74 -5.53 12.70
N ASN A 51 7.71 -4.64 12.51
CA ASN A 51 8.45 -4.00 13.58
C ASN A 51 7.54 -2.99 14.33
N HIS A 52 6.33 -3.40 14.69
CA HIS A 52 5.67 -2.79 15.84
C HIS A 52 6.17 -3.56 17.05
N SER A 53 7.23 -3.06 17.67
CA SER A 53 7.93 -3.64 18.81
C SER A 53 6.96 -4.19 19.86
N THR A 54 6.68 -5.49 19.86
CA THR A 54 6.20 -6.18 21.05
C THR A 54 7.42 -6.32 21.95
N VAL A 55 7.57 -5.37 22.86
CA VAL A 55 8.49 -5.53 23.99
C VAL A 55 7.92 -6.63 24.87
N ASP A 56 8.45 -7.84 24.76
CA ASP A 56 8.22 -8.91 25.73
C ASP A 56 8.88 -8.50 27.04
N ALA A 57 8.16 -7.75 27.87
CA ALA A 57 8.54 -7.49 29.25
C ALA A 57 8.33 -8.77 30.06
N VAL A 58 9.34 -9.64 30.09
CA VAL A 58 9.43 -10.71 31.08
C VAL A 58 9.65 -10.05 32.45
N ILE A 59 8.64 -10.17 33.33
CA ILE A 59 8.69 -9.68 34.70
C ILE A 59 9.63 -10.57 35.51
N VAL A 60 10.65 -9.96 36.15
CA VAL A 60 11.35 -10.56 37.29
C VAL A 60 10.93 -9.77 38.53
N GLN A 61 10.03 -10.37 39.29
CA GLN A 61 9.55 -9.85 40.56
C GLN A 61 10.64 -10.11 41.62
N GLY A 62 11.36 -9.05 42.00
CA GLY A 62 12.28 -9.09 43.13
C GLY A 62 11.50 -8.86 44.42
N ASP A 63 11.14 -9.92 45.12
CA ASP A 63 10.73 -9.85 46.53
C ASP A 63 11.95 -9.45 47.38
N THR A 64 11.85 -8.34 48.10
CA THR A 64 12.79 -8.01 49.18
C THR A 64 12.02 -7.70 50.44
N THR A 65 12.27 -8.56 51.44
CA THR A 65 11.89 -8.46 52.86
C THR A 65 12.58 -7.28 53.54
#